data_AF-A0A1I3F0W6-F1
#
_entry.id   AF-A0A1I3F0W6-F1
#
_cell.length_a   1.000
_cell.length_b   1.000
_cell.length_c   1.000
_cell.angle_alpha   90.00
_cell.angle_beta   90.00
_cell.angle_gamma   90.00
#
_symmetry.space_group_name_H-M   'P 1'
#
loop_
_entity.id
_entity.type
_entity.pdbx_description
1 polymer ?
#
loop_
_entity_poly.entity_id
_entity_poly.type
_entity_poly.pdbx_seq_one_letter_code
_entity_poly.pdbx_strand_id
1 'polypeptide(L)'
;MDNAIRVRIDGPQALYIADCLRRERQAAHLPLGPGSLVAYWQQLIEERLDGDGFFLWVPLHIAPHGAELAESYDLTGNDVLDIAIALSDWGYDHMARLWAQLYASLAWNVAREILPAGLMRGREYIDLSTIGGRRFFENGMHRRDREHGISKRPPMSLREQFVFAQRREG
;
A
#
# COMPACT_ATOMS: atom_id res chain seq x y z
N MET A 1 1.90 -10.36 -17.12
CA MET A 1 1.53 -9.00 -16.68
C MET A 1 2.77 -8.38 -16.07
N ASP A 2 3.58 -7.71 -16.88
CA ASP A 2 4.97 -7.43 -16.51
C ASP A 2 5.14 -6.12 -15.73
N ASN A 3 4.06 -5.45 -15.36
CA ASN A 3 4.10 -4.16 -14.66
C ASN A 3 3.21 -4.12 -13.40
N ALA A 4 2.83 -5.29 -12.85
CA ALA A 4 2.00 -5.39 -11.65
C ALA A 4 2.61 -6.37 -10.64
N ILE A 5 2.20 -6.23 -9.39
CA ILE A 5 2.43 -7.19 -8.32
C ILE A 5 1.13 -7.46 -7.59
N ARG A 6 0.94 -8.72 -7.22
CA ARG A 6 -0.21 -9.14 -6.42
C ARG A 6 0.14 -9.01 -4.94
N VAL A 7 -0.77 -8.45 -4.16
CA VAL A 7 -0.69 -8.31 -2.70
C VAL A 7 -1.87 -9.05 -2.10
N ARG A 8 -1.63 -9.81 -1.03
CA ARG A 8 -2.68 -10.50 -0.27
C ARG A 8 -2.78 -9.88 1.11
N ILE A 9 -3.99 -9.56 1.55
CA ILE A 9 -4.32 -9.16 2.93
C ILE A 9 -5.38 -10.08 3.53
N ASP A 10 -5.49 -10.10 4.85
CA ASP A 10 -6.55 -10.86 5.54
C ASP A 10 -7.85 -10.04 5.64
N GLY A 11 -8.97 -10.73 5.87
CA GLY A 11 -10.30 -10.09 5.99
C GLY A 11 -10.35 -9.02 7.08
N PRO A 12 -9.87 -9.27 8.31
CA PRO A 12 -9.78 -8.24 9.35
C PRO A 12 -9.03 -7.00 8.87
N GLN A 13 -7.87 -7.15 8.26
CA GLN A 13 -7.07 -6.05 7.72
C GLN A 13 -7.84 -5.27 6.64
N ALA A 14 -8.51 -5.96 5.72
CA ALA A 14 -9.31 -5.31 4.68
C ALA A 14 -10.45 -4.45 5.27
N LEU A 15 -11.17 -4.99 6.25
CA LEU A 15 -12.25 -4.29 6.95
C LEU A 15 -11.73 -3.12 7.80
N TYR A 16 -10.57 -3.26 8.44
CA TYR A 16 -9.94 -2.18 9.19
C TYR A 16 -9.51 -1.02 8.30
N ILE A 17 -8.94 -1.31 7.12
CA ILE A 17 -8.60 -0.28 6.13
C ILE A 17 -9.87 0.46 5.70
N ALA A 18 -10.97 -0.26 5.45
CA ALA A 18 -12.25 0.35 5.10
C ALA A 18 -12.75 1.31 6.21
N ASP A 19 -12.59 0.94 7.48
CA ASP A 19 -12.95 1.79 8.61
C ASP A 19 -12.08 3.05 8.69
N CYS A 20 -10.77 2.92 8.53
CA CYS A 20 -9.83 4.05 8.56
C CYS A 20 -10.12 5.04 7.42
N LEU A 21 -10.29 4.55 6.19
CA LEU A 21 -10.61 5.39 5.02
C LEU A 21 -11.94 6.13 5.19
N ARG A 22 -12.94 5.47 5.78
CA ARG A 22 -14.24 6.10 6.07
C ARG A 22 -14.11 7.22 7.10
N ARG A 23 -13.32 7.03 8.14
CA ARG A 23 -13.11 8.06 9.17
C ARG A 23 -12.26 9.24 8.66
N GLU A 24 -11.21 8.99 7.89
CA GLU A 24 -10.41 10.05 7.26
C GLU A 24 -11.28 10.93 6.36
N ARG A 25 -12.15 10.31 5.55
CA ARG A 25 -13.11 11.05 4.71
C ARG A 25 -14.06 11.93 5.53
N GLN A 26 -14.59 11.39 6.63
CA GLN A 26 -15.48 12.13 7.52
C GLN A 26 -14.76 13.33 8.16
N ALA A 27 -13.52 13.14 8.59
CA ALA A 27 -12.68 14.20 9.16
C ALA A 27 -12.31 15.28 8.14
N ALA A 28 -12.10 14.89 6.87
CA ALA A 28 -11.77 15.81 5.78
C ALA A 28 -13.01 16.50 5.15
N HIS A 29 -14.23 16.20 5.63
CA HIS A 29 -15.49 16.70 5.08
C HIS A 29 -15.66 16.50 3.55
N LEU A 30 -15.08 15.43 3.00
CA LEU A 30 -15.09 15.18 1.55
C LEU A 30 -16.43 14.54 1.11
N PRO A 31 -17.11 15.05 0.06
CA PRO A 31 -18.42 14.56 -0.36
C PRO A 31 -18.38 13.11 -0.85
N LEU A 32 -19.27 12.23 -0.37
CA LEU A 32 -19.46 10.85 -0.84
C LEU A 32 -19.81 10.82 -2.33
N GLY A 33 -18.96 10.18 -3.13
CA GLY A 33 -19.14 10.09 -4.57
C GLY A 33 -18.56 8.78 -5.13
N PRO A 34 -19.11 8.30 -6.26
CA PRO A 34 -18.76 7.02 -6.89
C PRO A 34 -17.31 6.91 -7.41
N GLY A 35 -16.48 7.94 -7.26
CA GLY A 35 -15.06 7.93 -7.61
C GLY A 35 -14.09 8.03 -6.42
N SER A 36 -14.54 7.67 -5.21
CA SER A 36 -13.70 7.77 -4.00
C SER A 36 -13.08 6.44 -3.58
N LEU A 37 -11.84 6.48 -3.08
CA LEU A 37 -11.10 5.29 -2.65
C LEU A 37 -11.88 4.45 -1.63
N VAL A 38 -12.57 5.07 -0.67
CA VAL A 38 -13.39 4.32 0.30
C VAL A 38 -14.55 3.56 -0.37
N ALA A 39 -15.26 4.16 -1.32
CA ALA A 39 -16.37 3.51 -2.01
C ALA A 39 -15.87 2.36 -2.89
N TYR A 40 -14.77 2.59 -3.60
CA TYR A 40 -14.13 1.61 -4.45
C TYR A 40 -13.52 0.44 -3.65
N TRP A 41 -12.85 0.73 -2.54
CA TRP A 41 -12.34 -0.29 -1.62
C TRP A 41 -13.45 -1.19 -1.09
N GLN A 42 -14.60 -0.60 -0.78
CA GLN A 42 -15.75 -1.33 -0.27
C GLN A 42 -16.36 -2.23 -1.35
N GLN A 43 -16.46 -1.75 -2.60
CA GLN A 43 -16.83 -2.57 -3.74
C GLN A 43 -15.88 -3.77 -3.92
N LEU A 44 -14.56 -3.53 -3.88
CA LEU A 44 -13.58 -4.62 -4.02
C LEU A 44 -13.73 -5.68 -2.92
N ILE A 45 -13.99 -5.27 -1.67
CA ILE A 45 -14.24 -6.21 -0.56
C ILE A 45 -15.46 -7.07 -0.88
N GLU A 46 -16.58 -6.46 -1.28
CA GLU A 46 -17.83 -7.17 -1.57
C GLU A 46 -17.68 -8.18 -2.72
N GLU A 47 -16.87 -7.84 -3.73
CA GLU A 47 -16.67 -8.68 -4.91
C GLU A 47 -15.65 -9.81 -4.69
N ARG A 48 -14.63 -9.61 -3.83
CA ARG A 48 -13.40 -10.41 -3.87
C ARG A 48 -12.86 -10.89 -2.53
N LEU A 49 -13.40 -10.44 -1.39
CA LEU A 49 -12.98 -10.98 -0.09
C LEU A 49 -13.54 -12.40 0.08
N ASP A 50 -12.65 -13.38 0.21
CA ASP A 50 -13.03 -14.77 0.44
C ASP A 50 -12.25 -15.41 1.61
N GLY A 51 -12.43 -16.71 1.82
CA GLY A 51 -11.74 -17.47 2.88
C GLY A 51 -10.22 -17.57 2.69
N ASP A 52 -9.74 -17.41 1.45
CA ASP A 52 -8.32 -17.33 1.11
C ASP A 52 -7.77 -15.89 1.24
N GLY A 53 -8.60 -14.94 1.64
CA GLY A 53 -8.22 -13.56 1.92
C GLY A 53 -8.57 -12.61 0.79
N PHE A 54 -7.92 -11.46 0.75
CA PHE A 54 -8.24 -10.39 -0.19
C PHE A 54 -7.00 -10.04 -1.00
N PHE A 55 -7.08 -10.34 -2.30
CA PHE A 55 -5.98 -10.11 -3.23
C PHE A 55 -6.20 -8.84 -4.03
N LEU A 56 -5.13 -8.06 -4.16
CA LEU A 56 -5.09 -6.77 -4.85
C LEU A 56 -3.94 -6.75 -5.85
N TRP A 57 -4.20 -6.27 -7.06
CA TRP A 57 -3.20 -5.95 -8.05
C TRP A 57 -2.78 -4.49 -7.90
N VAL A 58 -1.48 -4.27 -7.69
CA VAL A 58 -0.90 -2.93 -7.61
C VAL A 58 0.18 -2.77 -8.67
N PRO A 59 0.31 -1.61 -9.33
CA PRO A 59 1.31 -1.39 -10.35
C PRO A 59 2.70 -1.35 -9.71
N LEU A 60 3.68 -1.94 -10.41
CA LEU A 60 5.09 -1.93 -9.99
C LEU A 60 5.77 -0.57 -10.11
N HIS A 61 5.08 0.39 -10.71
CA HIS A 61 5.55 1.76 -10.88
C HIS A 61 4.43 2.71 -10.46
N ILE A 62 4.77 3.72 -9.67
CA ILE A 62 3.84 4.79 -9.33
C ILE A 62 3.81 5.75 -10.52
N ALA A 63 2.78 5.66 -11.35
CA ALA A 63 2.55 6.66 -12.38
C ALA A 63 2.37 8.05 -11.71
N PRO A 64 2.84 9.14 -12.34
CA PRO A 64 2.59 10.49 -11.85
C PRO A 64 1.09 10.75 -11.68
N HIS A 65 0.75 11.66 -10.77
CA HIS A 65 -0.61 11.94 -10.31
C HIS A 65 -1.65 11.97 -11.44
N GLY A 66 -2.78 11.28 -11.25
CA GLY A 66 -3.96 11.39 -12.11
C GLY A 66 -3.99 10.46 -13.33
N ALA A 67 -3.08 9.48 -13.44
CA ALA A 67 -3.19 8.45 -14.47
C ALA A 67 -4.41 7.55 -14.20
N GLU A 68 -5.21 7.32 -15.24
CA GLU A 68 -6.34 6.37 -15.20
C GLU A 68 -5.86 4.97 -14.78
N LEU A 69 -6.60 4.33 -13.87
CA LEU A 69 -6.40 2.93 -13.54
C LEU A 69 -6.54 2.11 -14.82
N ALA A 70 -5.46 1.46 -15.27
CA ALA A 70 -5.58 0.45 -16.30
C ALA A 70 -6.46 -0.70 -15.77
N GLU A 71 -7.24 -1.35 -16.64
CA GLU A 71 -8.15 -2.46 -16.28
C GLU A 71 -7.48 -3.60 -15.50
N SER A 72 -6.15 -3.69 -15.54
CA SER A 72 -5.34 -4.71 -14.86
C SER A 72 -4.91 -4.36 -13.43
N TYR A 73 -5.23 -3.17 -12.90
CA TYR A 73 -4.81 -2.73 -11.57
C TYR A 73 -6.02 -2.45 -10.68
N ASP A 74 -5.94 -2.92 -9.43
CA ASP A 74 -6.94 -2.61 -8.41
C ASP A 74 -6.60 -1.28 -7.74
N LEU A 75 -5.35 -1.06 -7.37
CA LEU A 75 -4.94 0.18 -6.71
C LEU A 75 -3.90 0.92 -7.53
N THR A 76 -3.91 2.25 -7.46
CA THR A 76 -2.75 3.06 -7.85
C THR A 76 -1.71 3.10 -6.74
N GLY A 77 -0.51 3.59 -7.05
CA GLY A 77 0.48 3.88 -6.00
C GLY A 77 0.00 4.95 -5.01
N ASN A 78 -0.86 5.88 -5.42
CA ASN A 78 -1.43 6.88 -4.52
C ASN A 78 -2.42 6.25 -3.55
N ASP A 79 -3.26 5.32 -4.01
CA ASP A 79 -4.21 4.64 -3.13
C ASP A 79 -3.49 3.85 -2.03
N VAL A 80 -2.35 3.23 -2.37
CA VAL A 80 -1.49 2.55 -1.38
C VAL A 80 -0.94 3.54 -0.34
N LEU A 81 -0.56 4.75 -0.75
CA LEU A 81 -0.11 5.81 0.16
C LEU A 81 -1.25 6.33 1.03
N ASP A 82 -2.41 6.62 0.46
CA ASP A 82 -3.58 7.11 1.19
C ASP A 82 -4.05 6.07 2.22
N ILE A 83 -4.00 4.76 1.90
CA ILE A 83 -4.23 3.70 2.88
C ILE A 83 -3.21 3.75 4.03
N ALA A 84 -1.92 3.96 3.73
CA ALA A 84 -0.89 4.07 4.76
C ALA A 84 -1.12 5.27 5.69
N ILE A 85 -1.54 6.42 5.13
CA ILE A 85 -1.87 7.64 5.88
C ILE A 85 -3.10 7.40 6.75
N ALA A 86 -4.20 6.89 6.17
CA ALA A 86 -5.41 6.54 6.89
C ALA A 86 -5.11 5.63 8.10
N LEU A 87 -4.31 4.59 7.90
CA LEU A 87 -3.93 3.69 9.00
C LEU A 87 -3.12 4.41 10.10
N SER A 88 -2.23 5.34 9.72
CA SER A 88 -1.43 6.10 10.67
C SER A 88 -2.29 7.06 11.50
N ASP A 89 -3.21 7.77 10.88
CA ASP A 89 -4.04 8.78 11.54
C ASP A 89 -4.98 8.16 12.60
N TRP A 90 -5.32 6.87 12.42
CA TRP A 90 -6.20 6.14 13.33
C TRP A 90 -5.47 5.12 14.22
N GLY A 91 -4.15 5.26 14.39
CA GLY A 91 -3.37 4.57 15.42
C GLY A 91 -2.93 3.14 15.08
N TYR A 92 -2.94 2.76 13.81
CA TYR A 92 -2.49 1.44 13.34
C TYR A 92 -1.04 1.48 12.82
N ASP A 93 -0.13 2.02 13.62
CA ASP A 93 1.25 2.37 13.23
C ASP A 93 2.03 1.23 12.54
N HIS A 94 1.93 -0.01 13.06
CA HIS A 94 2.60 -1.15 12.45
C HIS A 94 2.04 -1.45 11.05
N MET A 95 0.73 -1.35 10.88
CA MET A 95 0.10 -1.61 9.59
C MET A 95 0.36 -0.45 8.62
N ALA A 96 0.27 0.79 9.11
CA ALA A 96 0.65 1.99 8.38
C ALA A 96 2.08 1.87 7.85
N ARG A 97 3.02 1.41 8.68
CA ARG A 97 4.41 1.18 8.28
C ARG A 97 4.55 0.11 7.18
N LEU A 98 3.82 -0.99 7.28
CA LEU A 98 3.81 -2.04 6.24
C LEU A 98 3.30 -1.50 4.89
N TRP A 99 2.23 -0.72 4.91
CA TRP A 99 1.67 -0.10 3.71
C TRP A 99 2.56 1.01 3.15
N ALA A 100 3.22 1.79 4.00
CA ALA A 100 4.24 2.75 3.58
C ALA A 100 5.48 2.07 2.97
N GLN A 101 5.88 0.91 3.50
CA GLN A 101 6.93 0.08 2.90
C GLN A 101 6.51 -0.51 1.56
N LEU A 102 5.24 -0.93 1.42
CA LEU A 102 4.68 -1.34 0.14
C LEU A 102 4.76 -0.19 -0.86
N TYR A 103 4.23 0.99 -0.52
CA TYR A 103 4.36 2.20 -1.33
C TYR A 103 5.80 2.46 -1.77
N ALA A 104 6.75 2.49 -0.82
CA ALA A 104 8.17 2.70 -1.11
C ALA A 104 8.74 1.63 -2.05
N SER A 105 8.34 0.37 -1.87
CA SER A 105 8.79 -0.73 -2.72
C SER A 105 8.31 -0.60 -4.17
N LEU A 106 7.11 -0.05 -4.38
CA LEU A 106 6.55 0.26 -5.70
C LEU A 106 7.24 1.49 -6.29
N ALA A 107 7.43 2.54 -5.50
CA ALA A 107 8.10 3.77 -5.92
C ALA A 107 9.53 3.53 -6.40
N TRP A 108 10.24 2.58 -5.79
CA TRP A 108 11.64 2.27 -6.14
C TRP A 108 11.76 1.16 -7.16
N ASN A 109 10.64 0.59 -7.62
CA ASN A 109 10.59 -0.60 -8.47
C ASN A 109 11.38 -1.79 -7.89
N VAL A 110 11.38 -1.93 -6.56
CA VAL A 110 12.08 -3.01 -5.83
C VAL A 110 11.14 -4.06 -5.27
N ALA A 111 9.83 -3.86 -5.38
CA ALA A 111 8.84 -4.86 -4.98
C ALA A 111 9.11 -6.24 -5.64
N ARG A 112 9.58 -6.23 -6.89
CA ARG A 112 10.04 -7.42 -7.62
C ARG A 112 11.36 -8.02 -7.18
N GLU A 113 12.21 -7.27 -6.49
CA GLU A 113 13.44 -7.80 -5.90
C GLU A 113 13.14 -8.53 -4.59
N ILE A 114 11.98 -8.25 -3.98
CA ILE A 114 11.49 -8.88 -2.75
C ILE A 114 10.69 -10.16 -3.06
N LEU A 115 9.95 -10.17 -4.18
CA LEU A 115 9.25 -11.35 -4.72
C LEU A 115 10.08 -12.63 -4.98
N PRO A 116 11.34 -12.61 -5.46
CA PRO A 116 12.05 -13.82 -5.90
C PRO A 116 12.30 -14.78 -4.73
N ALA A 117 12.45 -14.24 -3.52
CA ALA A 117 12.53 -15.05 -2.32
C ALA A 117 11.15 -15.59 -1.86
N GLY A 118 10.04 -15.00 -2.31
CA GLY A 118 8.67 -15.51 -2.16
C GLY A 118 8.32 -16.56 -3.22
N LEU A 119 8.81 -16.40 -4.44
CA LEU A 119 8.73 -17.38 -5.53
C LEU A 119 9.42 -18.70 -5.16
N MET A 120 10.57 -18.65 -4.46
CA MET A 120 11.22 -19.85 -3.88
C MET A 120 10.35 -20.56 -2.81
N ARG A 121 9.26 -19.93 -2.35
CA ARG A 121 8.25 -20.50 -1.44
C ARG A 121 6.90 -20.75 -2.11
N GLY A 122 6.85 -20.72 -3.44
CA GLY A 122 5.62 -20.96 -4.22
C GLY A 122 4.60 -19.81 -4.18
N ARG A 123 5.04 -18.58 -3.85
CA ARG A 123 4.16 -17.41 -3.79
C ARG A 123 4.55 -16.37 -4.84
N GLU A 124 3.63 -16.08 -5.75
CA GLU A 124 3.77 -15.02 -6.77
C GLU A 124 3.23 -13.66 -6.30
N TYR A 125 3.12 -13.47 -4.98
CA TYR A 125 2.48 -12.31 -4.37
C TYR A 125 3.18 -11.91 -3.06
N ILE A 126 3.05 -10.64 -2.68
CA ILE A 126 3.40 -10.17 -1.34
C ILE A 126 2.28 -10.57 -0.38
N ASP A 127 2.59 -11.43 0.58
CA ASP A 127 1.64 -11.85 1.61
C ASP A 127 1.73 -10.90 2.82
N LEU A 128 0.74 -10.02 2.97
CA LEU A 128 0.55 -9.23 4.18
C LEU A 128 -0.57 -9.79 5.06
N SER A 129 -1.17 -10.93 4.69
CA SER A 129 -2.26 -11.57 5.44
C SER A 129 -1.78 -12.44 6.60
N THR A 130 -0.49 -12.79 6.61
CA THR A 130 0.11 -13.67 7.63
C THR A 130 1.29 -13.01 8.33
N ILE A 131 1.53 -13.35 9.60
CA ILE A 131 2.72 -12.87 10.34
C ILE A 131 4.00 -13.24 9.60
N GLY A 132 4.08 -14.47 9.06
CA GLY A 132 5.23 -14.96 8.30
C GLY A 132 5.44 -14.17 7.01
N GLY A 133 4.35 -13.83 6.31
CA GLY A 133 4.40 -13.01 5.10
C GLY A 133 4.86 -11.57 5.38
N ARG A 134 4.27 -10.92 6.40
CA ARG A 134 4.64 -9.56 6.83
C ARG A 134 6.13 -9.47 7.17
N ARG A 135 6.63 -10.36 8.03
CA ARG A 135 8.06 -10.41 8.41
C ARG A 135 8.96 -10.65 7.22
N PHE A 136 8.54 -11.51 6.30
CA PHE A 136 9.31 -11.78 5.10
C PHE A 136 9.44 -10.53 4.23
N PHE A 137 8.35 -9.81 4.02
CA PHE A 137 8.34 -8.55 3.29
C PHE A 137 9.20 -7.47 3.96
N GLU A 138 9.02 -7.26 5.27
CA GLU A 138 9.83 -6.32 6.07
C GLU A 138 11.33 -6.62 5.99
N ASN A 139 11.71 -7.90 6.12
CA ASN A 139 13.10 -8.32 6.02
C ASN A 139 13.67 -8.07 4.62
N GLY A 140 12.86 -8.29 3.57
CA GLY A 140 13.23 -7.97 2.19
C GLY A 140 13.53 -6.48 2.02
N MET A 141 12.65 -5.62 2.53
CA MET A 141 12.85 -4.16 2.53
C MET A 141 14.10 -3.76 3.33
N HIS A 142 14.31 -4.30 4.53
CA HIS A 142 15.49 -4.01 5.36
C HIS A 142 16.80 -4.47 4.73
N ARG A 143 16.79 -5.61 4.04
CA ARG A 143 17.94 -6.08 3.28
C ARG A 143 18.21 -5.14 2.11
N ARG A 144 17.18 -4.74 1.37
CA ARG A 144 17.29 -3.80 0.26
C ARG A 144 17.87 -2.44 0.68
N ASP A 145 17.37 -1.91 1.80
CA ASP A 145 17.83 -0.66 2.39
C ASP A 145 19.31 -0.73 2.78
N ARG A 146 19.74 -1.86 3.36
CA ARG A 146 21.16 -2.10 3.70
C ARG A 146 22.06 -2.25 2.48
N GLU A 147 21.61 -2.96 1.46
CA GLU A 147 22.41 -3.29 0.27
C GLU A 147 22.66 -2.08 -0.65
N HIS A 148 21.79 -1.07 -0.64
CA HIS A 148 21.88 0.06 -1.56
C HIS A 148 21.75 1.45 -0.93
N GLY A 149 21.56 1.51 0.39
CA GLY A 149 21.41 2.76 1.14
C GLY A 149 20.18 3.59 0.74
N ILE A 150 19.98 4.69 1.47
CA ILE A 150 18.93 5.70 1.25
C ILE A 150 19.07 6.41 -0.11
N SER A 151 20.13 6.12 -0.88
CA SER A 151 20.49 6.77 -2.14
C SER A 151 19.48 6.61 -3.28
N LYS A 152 18.57 5.63 -3.20
CA LYS A 152 17.50 5.41 -4.19
C LYS A 152 16.11 5.88 -3.74
N ARG A 153 15.99 6.60 -2.62
CA ARG A 153 14.72 7.28 -2.31
C ARG A 153 14.44 8.30 -3.41
N PRO A 154 13.29 8.26 -4.10
CA PRO A 154 12.83 9.36 -4.93
C PRO A 154 12.70 10.57 -4.00
N PRO A 155 12.93 11.77 -4.54
CA PRO A 155 12.73 12.99 -3.77
C PRO A 155 11.32 12.97 -3.16
N MET A 156 11.24 13.30 -1.87
CA MET A 156 9.97 13.35 -1.11
C MET A 156 8.91 14.07 -1.92
N SER A 157 7.70 13.49 -1.96
CA SER A 157 6.53 14.15 -2.52
C SER A 157 6.24 15.48 -1.80
N LEU A 158 5.56 16.42 -2.47
CA LEU A 158 5.19 17.71 -1.87
C LEU A 158 4.38 17.54 -0.58
N ARG A 159 3.57 16.49 -0.49
CA ARG A 159 2.79 16.15 0.72
C ARG A 159 3.69 15.64 1.85
N GLU A 160 4.67 14.77 1.56
CA GLU A 160 5.67 14.36 2.56
C GLU A 160 6.49 15.55 3.07
N GLN A 161 6.92 16.46 2.18
CA GLN A 161 7.62 17.67 2.58
C GLN A 161 6.77 18.55 3.51
N PHE A 162 5.48 18.71 3.20
CA PHE A 162 4.55 19.47 4.02
C PHE A 162 4.31 18.85 5.40
N VAL A 163 4.11 17.53 5.47
CA VAL A 163 3.91 16.81 6.74
C VAL A 163 5.18 16.83 7.60
N PHE A 164 6.37 16.68 7.02
CA PHE A 164 7.62 16.79 7.76
C PHE A 164 7.95 18.22 8.20
N ALA A 165 7.53 19.24 7.45
CA ALA A 165 7.67 20.64 7.84
C ALA A 165 6.81 20.95 9.07
N GLN A 166 5.54 20.53 9.08
CA GLN A 166 4.64 20.76 10.22
C GLN A 166 5.11 20.08 11.52
N ARG A 167 5.78 18.91 11.43
CA ARG A 167 6.34 18.22 12.61
C ARG A 167 7.63 18.83 13.16
N ARG A 168 8.24 19.79 12.46
CA ARG A 168 9.44 20.52 12.95
C ARG A 168 9.11 21.85 13.61
N GLU A 169 7.87 22.32 13.46
CA GLU A 169 7.41 23.62 13.97
C GLU A 169 6.52 23.51 15.21
N GLY A 170 6.24 22.30 15.70
CA GLY A 170 5.53 22.04 16.96
C GLY A 170 6.43 21.36 17.99
#